data_AF-E9EG58-F1
#
_entry.id   AF-E9EG58-F1
#
_cell.length_a   1.000
_cell.length_b   1.000
_cell.length_c   1.000
_cell.angle_alpha   90.00
_cell.angle_beta   90.00
_cell.angle_gamma   90.00
#
_symmetry.space_group_name_H-M   'P 1'
#
loop_
_entity.id
_entity.type
_entity.pdbx_description
1 polymer ?
#
loop_
_entity_poly.entity_id
_entity_poly.type
_entity_poly.pdbx_seq_one_letter_code
_entity_poly.pdbx_strand_id
1 'polypeptide(L)'
;MTNLQQLACSSAGQGLVCAAEQRRARPRWEEWIVCEAKLRTLYVMYLFDSTLCIQEGLPTFLGNELSGLPAPSNKLLWQAKSRYDWEKEYNMHMTEWMGESLTIDELWPMPADLDTRAVERRRIRVDHWLENLDEYGTMLYAVTRCTHGE
;
A
#
# COMPACT_ATOMS: atom_id res chain seq x y z
N MET A 1 -26.21 -7.17 -7.31
CA MET A 1 -25.03 -7.84 -7.89
C MET A 1 -23.88 -6.85 -7.78
N THR A 2 -22.86 -7.14 -6.97
CA THR A 2 -21.73 -6.22 -6.74
C THR A 2 -20.70 -6.42 -7.84
N ASN A 3 -20.40 -5.40 -8.62
CA ASN A 3 -19.29 -5.44 -9.60
C ASN A 3 -18.00 -4.87 -9.01
N LEU A 4 -16.88 -5.04 -9.73
CA LEU A 4 -15.56 -4.58 -9.28
C LEU A 4 -15.57 -3.07 -9.01
N GLN A 5 -16.12 -2.25 -9.89
CA GLN A 5 -16.14 -0.79 -9.69
C GLN A 5 -16.93 -0.38 -8.43
N GLN A 6 -18.03 -1.06 -8.11
CA GLN A 6 -18.81 -0.81 -6.90
C GLN A 6 -18.05 -1.15 -5.62
N LEU A 7 -17.28 -2.24 -5.63
CA LEU A 7 -16.46 -2.62 -4.48
C LEU A 7 -15.30 -1.62 -4.27
N ALA A 8 -14.71 -1.08 -5.33
CA ALA A 8 -13.61 -0.11 -5.25
C ALA A 8 -14.14 1.22 -4.71
N CYS A 9 -15.27 1.67 -5.26
CA CYS A 9 -15.97 2.87 -4.80
C CYS A 9 -16.38 2.74 -3.32
N SER A 10 -16.91 1.60 -2.90
CA SER A 10 -17.30 1.36 -1.50
C SER A 10 -16.09 1.32 -0.56
N SER A 11 -14.96 0.76 -1.02
CA SER A 11 -13.74 0.66 -0.24
C SER A 11 -13.06 2.03 -0.07
N ALA A 12 -13.01 2.84 -1.14
CA ALA A 12 -12.40 4.15 -1.13
C ALA A 12 -13.30 5.26 -0.54
N GLY A 13 -14.62 5.13 -0.67
CA GLY A 13 -15.58 6.20 -0.36
C GLY A 13 -15.65 6.63 1.11
N GLN A 14 -15.09 5.83 2.02
CA GLN A 14 -14.99 6.15 3.46
C GLN A 14 -13.56 6.46 3.91
N GLY A 15 -12.63 6.64 2.96
CA GLY A 15 -11.21 6.81 3.23
C GLY A 15 -10.45 5.48 3.34
N LEU A 16 -9.17 5.55 2.95
CA LEU A 16 -8.24 4.41 2.89
C LEU A 16 -7.15 4.48 3.97
N VAL A 17 -7.15 5.56 4.75
CA VAL A 17 -6.17 5.84 5.81
C VAL A 17 -6.92 6.34 7.04
N CYS A 18 -6.46 5.98 8.24
CA CYS A 18 -7.13 6.41 9.47
C CYS A 18 -6.95 7.91 9.68
N ALA A 19 -7.95 8.56 10.27
CA ALA A 19 -7.86 9.98 10.63
C ALA A 19 -6.73 10.28 11.64
N ALA A 20 -6.38 9.32 12.50
CA ALA A 20 -5.26 9.45 13.42
C ALA A 20 -3.91 9.43 12.68
N GLU A 21 -3.75 8.59 11.67
CA GLU A 21 -2.53 8.48 10.85
C GLU A 21 -2.24 9.78 10.11
N GLN A 22 -3.29 10.43 9.58
CA GLN A 22 -3.18 11.76 8.97
C GLN A 22 -2.65 12.84 9.93
N ARG A 23 -2.82 12.63 11.24
CA ARG A 23 -2.35 13.51 12.32
C ARG A 23 -1.06 12.98 12.97
N ARG A 24 -0.40 11.99 12.35
CA ARG A 24 0.81 11.32 12.87
C ARG A 24 0.60 10.74 14.27
N ALA A 25 -0.60 10.24 14.53
CA ALA A 25 -0.99 9.59 15.78
C ALA A 25 -1.39 8.14 15.53
N ARG A 26 -1.20 7.28 16.54
CA ARG A 26 -1.59 5.87 16.48
C ARG A 26 -3.13 5.74 16.41
N PRO A 27 -3.69 5.07 15.40
CA PRO A 27 -5.12 4.78 15.34
C PRO A 27 -5.53 3.70 16.34
N ARG A 28 -6.84 3.49 16.50
CA ARG A 28 -7.33 2.27 17.17
C ARG A 28 -7.14 1.07 16.24
N TRP A 29 -6.78 -0.08 16.79
CA TRP A 29 -6.53 -1.29 16.01
C TRP A 29 -7.72 -1.66 15.11
N GLU A 30 -8.94 -1.53 15.63
CA GLU A 30 -10.17 -1.88 14.91
C GLU A 30 -10.44 -0.96 13.71
N GLU A 31 -10.05 0.31 13.81
CA GLU A 31 -10.17 1.25 12.69
C GLU A 31 -9.08 0.97 11.66
N TRP A 32 -7.86 0.76 12.14
CA TRP A 32 -6.71 0.49 11.30
C TRP A 32 -6.87 -0.77 10.48
N ILE A 33 -7.32 -1.88 11.07
CA ILE A 33 -7.46 -3.15 10.34
C ILE A 33 -8.51 -3.04 9.23
N VAL A 34 -9.55 -2.22 9.42
CA VAL A 34 -10.56 -1.96 8.39
C VAL A 34 -9.98 -1.10 7.27
N CYS A 35 -9.21 -0.04 7.59
CA CYS A 35 -8.53 0.79 6.59
C CYS A 35 -7.51 -0.02 5.78
N GLU A 36 -6.66 -0.79 6.44
CA GLU A 36 -5.66 -1.66 5.80
C GLU A 36 -6.35 -2.73 4.91
N ALA A 37 -7.44 -3.33 5.37
CA ALA A 37 -8.21 -4.28 4.55
C ALA A 37 -8.83 -3.61 3.31
N LYS A 38 -9.35 -2.38 3.43
CA LYS A 38 -9.87 -1.60 2.29
C LYS A 38 -8.76 -1.26 1.29
N LEU A 39 -7.61 -0.83 1.78
CA LEU A 39 -6.44 -0.50 0.97
C LEU A 39 -5.94 -1.73 0.18
N ARG A 40 -5.75 -2.86 0.85
CA ARG A 40 -5.37 -4.14 0.22
C ARG A 40 -6.41 -4.60 -0.80
N THR A 41 -7.69 -4.45 -0.47
CA THR A 41 -8.78 -4.77 -1.41
C THR A 41 -8.69 -3.91 -2.65
N LEU A 42 -8.55 -2.59 -2.50
CA LEU A 42 -8.44 -1.65 -3.62
C LEU A 42 -7.29 -2.04 -4.56
N TYR A 43 -6.09 -2.32 -4.04
CA TYR A 43 -4.96 -2.71 -4.86
C TYR A 43 -5.22 -4.00 -5.66
N VAL A 44 -5.77 -5.04 -5.04
CA VAL A 44 -6.13 -6.28 -5.75
C VAL A 44 -7.13 -6.04 -6.87
N MET A 45 -8.05 -5.10 -6.67
CA MET A 45 -9.05 -4.79 -7.68
C MET A 45 -8.46 -4.17 -8.94
N TYR A 46 -7.45 -3.30 -8.80
CA TYR A 46 -6.72 -2.78 -9.96
C TYR A 46 -5.99 -3.89 -10.72
N LEU A 47 -5.49 -4.91 -10.01
CA LEU A 47 -4.88 -6.07 -10.65
C LEU A 47 -5.93 -6.87 -11.43
N PHE A 48 -7.11 -7.12 -10.84
CA PHE A 48 -8.18 -7.81 -11.54
C PHE A 48 -8.70 -7.03 -12.75
N ASP A 49 -8.87 -5.72 -12.64
CA ASP A 49 -9.28 -4.87 -13.76
C ASP A 49 -8.27 -4.99 -14.92
N SER A 50 -6.98 -4.90 -14.61
CA SER A 50 -5.91 -5.12 -15.59
C SER A 50 -5.96 -6.50 -16.24
N THR A 51 -6.18 -7.57 -15.47
CA THR A 51 -6.29 -8.92 -16.05
C THR A 51 -7.50 -9.09 -16.97
N LEU A 52 -8.64 -8.48 -16.62
CA LEU A 52 -9.85 -8.49 -17.45
C LEU A 52 -9.65 -7.69 -18.73
N CYS A 53 -9.03 -6.51 -18.65
CA CYS A 53 -8.66 -5.72 -19.83
C CYS A 53 -7.80 -6.54 -20.79
N ILE A 54 -6.77 -7.23 -20.30
CA ILE A 54 -5.91 -8.09 -21.14
C ILE A 54 -6.72 -9.20 -21.82
N GLN A 55 -7.62 -9.86 -21.09
CA GLN A 55 -8.46 -10.94 -21.64
C GLN A 55 -9.37 -10.46 -22.77
N GLU A 56 -9.89 -9.22 -22.66
CA GLU A 56 -10.77 -8.60 -23.65
C GLU A 56 -10.00 -7.84 -24.75
N GLY A 57 -8.66 -7.87 -24.75
CA GLY A 57 -7.83 -7.14 -25.72
C GLY A 57 -7.86 -5.62 -25.56
N LEU A 58 -8.19 -5.13 -24.36
CA LEU A 58 -8.21 -3.72 -23.99
C LEU A 58 -6.88 -3.29 -23.33
N PRO A 59 -6.49 -2.01 -23.45
CA PRO A 59 -5.35 -1.47 -22.71
C PRO A 59 -5.54 -1.60 -21.19
N THR A 60 -4.46 -1.92 -20.47
CA THR A 60 -4.46 -1.95 -19.01
C THR A 60 -4.33 -0.55 -18.42
N PHE A 61 -4.95 -0.34 -17.26
CA PHE A 61 -4.78 0.88 -16.47
C PHE A 61 -3.74 0.63 -15.38
N LEU A 62 -2.64 1.39 -15.42
CA LEU A 62 -1.54 1.24 -14.45
C LEU A 62 -1.89 1.72 -13.03
N GLY A 63 -3.03 2.41 -12.84
CA GLY A 63 -3.43 2.88 -11.51
C GLY A 63 -2.59 4.06 -11.01
N ASN A 64 -2.12 4.94 -11.90
CA ASN A 64 -1.33 6.13 -11.51
C ASN A 64 -2.08 7.05 -10.53
N GLU A 65 -3.41 7.02 -10.54
CA GLU A 65 -4.30 7.70 -9.59
C GLU A 65 -4.15 7.22 -8.14
N LEU A 66 -3.50 6.07 -7.92
CA LEU A 66 -3.19 5.54 -6.59
C LEU A 66 -1.95 6.21 -5.95
N SER A 67 -1.26 7.09 -6.68
CA SER A 67 -0.09 7.81 -6.18
C SER A 67 -0.40 8.54 -4.87
N GLY A 68 0.53 8.44 -3.92
CA GLY A 68 0.41 9.02 -2.58
C GLY A 68 -0.35 8.15 -1.57
N LEU A 69 -0.99 7.05 -2.00
CA LEU A 69 -1.55 6.09 -1.06
C LEU A 69 -0.43 5.29 -0.38
N PRO A 70 -0.60 4.88 0.89
CA PRO A 70 0.40 4.08 1.59
C PRO A 70 0.58 2.71 0.92
N ALA A 71 1.81 2.22 0.87
CA ALA A 71 2.08 0.83 0.58
C ALA A 71 1.49 -0.04 1.71
N PRO A 72 1.17 -1.33 1.43
CA PRO A 72 0.63 -2.23 2.43
C PRO A 72 1.52 -2.32 3.66
N SER A 73 0.91 -2.43 4.83
CA SER A 73 1.60 -2.51 6.09
C SER A 73 2.37 -3.82 6.25
N ASN A 74 3.38 -3.81 7.13
CA ASN A 74 4.25 -4.95 7.38
C ASN A 74 3.50 -6.17 7.96
N LYS A 75 4.15 -7.33 7.87
CA LYS A 75 3.61 -8.62 8.32
C LYS A 75 3.20 -8.63 9.79
N LEU A 76 4.01 -8.04 10.67
CA LEU A 76 3.77 -8.05 12.11
C LEU A 76 2.49 -7.27 12.47
N LEU A 77 2.27 -6.11 11.84
CA LEU A 77 1.07 -5.32 12.01
C LEU A 77 -0.17 -6.04 11.45
N TRP A 78 -0.08 -6.56 10.23
CA TRP A 78 -1.23 -7.21 9.58
C TRP A 78 -1.64 -8.51 10.29
N GLN A 79 -0.67 -9.30 10.75
CA GLN A 79 -0.93 -10.62 11.33
C GLN A 79 -1.10 -10.61 12.86
N ALA A 80 -1.01 -9.45 13.51
CA ALA A 80 -1.21 -9.29 14.95
C ALA A 80 -2.52 -9.97 15.40
N LYS A 81 -2.45 -10.80 16.44
CA LYS A 81 -3.59 -11.59 16.93
C LYS A 81 -4.36 -10.92 18.06
N SER A 82 -3.80 -9.84 18.62
CA SER A 82 -4.42 -9.08 19.69
C SER A 82 -4.14 -7.59 19.52
N ARG A 83 -5.00 -6.77 20.13
CA ARG A 83 -4.80 -5.32 20.19
C ARG A 83 -3.46 -4.96 20.85
N TYR A 84 -3.10 -5.70 21.89
CA TYR A 84 -1.86 -5.48 22.62
C TYR A 84 -0.62 -5.69 21.73
N ASP A 85 -0.58 -6.81 21.00
CA ASP A 85 0.52 -7.10 20.09
C ASP A 85 0.59 -6.05 18.99
N TRP A 86 -0.56 -5.70 18.40
CA TRP A 86 -0.62 -4.67 17.37
C TRP A 86 -0.13 -3.31 17.88
N GLU A 87 -0.57 -2.87 19.07
CA GLU A 87 -0.18 -1.58 19.64
C GLU A 87 1.32 -1.48 19.89
N LYS A 88 1.95 -2.58 20.32
CA LYS A 88 3.39 -2.66 20.52
C LYS A 88 4.13 -2.50 19.19
N GLU A 89 3.76 -3.29 18.19
CA GLU A 89 4.38 -3.25 16.87
C GLU A 89 4.13 -1.91 16.16
N TYR A 90 2.96 -1.31 16.34
CA TYR A 90 2.63 -0.01 15.75
C TYR A 90 3.44 1.13 16.36
N ASN A 91 3.73 1.09 17.67
CA ASN A 91 4.61 2.07 18.30
C ASN A 91 6.04 1.99 17.77
N MET A 92 6.54 0.77 17.52
CA MET A 92 7.84 0.55 16.87
C MET A 92 7.83 1.11 15.45
N HIS A 93 6.83 0.75 14.65
CA HIS A 93 6.64 1.25 13.29
C HIS A 93 6.60 2.79 13.23
N MET A 94 5.84 3.45 14.12
CA MET A 94 5.80 4.92 14.17
C MET A 94 7.17 5.54 14.44
N THR A 95 8.00 4.89 15.24
CA THR A 95 9.35 5.37 15.56
C THR A 95 10.28 5.18 14.37
N GLU A 96 10.26 3.99 13.77
CA GLU A 96 11.08 3.63 12.61
C GLU A 96 10.79 4.52 11.39
N TRP A 97 9.51 4.79 11.13
CA TRP A 97 9.06 5.58 9.99
C TRP A 97 8.85 7.06 10.31
N MET A 98 9.20 7.53 11.51
CA MET A 98 9.01 8.92 11.97
C MET A 98 7.57 9.44 11.78
N GLY A 99 6.59 8.55 11.96
CA GLY A 99 5.17 8.84 11.76
C GLY A 99 4.72 8.95 10.29
N GLU A 100 5.59 8.58 9.35
CA GLU A 100 5.26 8.46 7.92
C GLU A 100 5.09 6.98 7.54
N SER A 101 4.86 6.70 6.26
CA SER A 101 4.81 5.35 5.70
C SER A 101 5.38 5.39 4.28
N LEU A 102 5.81 4.25 3.76
CA LEU A 102 6.13 4.14 2.33
C LEU A 102 4.84 4.35 1.52
N THR A 103 4.93 5.06 0.42
CA THR A 103 3.81 5.23 -0.54
C THR A 103 3.92 4.24 -1.69
N ILE A 104 2.80 3.86 -2.31
CA ILE A 104 2.76 2.85 -3.37
C ILE A 104 3.57 3.29 -4.60
N ASP A 105 3.58 4.59 -4.90
CA ASP A 105 4.32 5.15 -6.02
C ASP A 105 5.84 5.12 -5.81
N GLU A 106 6.31 4.94 -4.58
CA GLU A 106 7.72 4.67 -4.30
C GLU A 106 8.18 3.30 -4.82
N LEU A 107 7.26 2.38 -5.16
CA LEU A 107 7.57 1.08 -5.75
C LEU A 107 7.65 1.10 -7.29
N TRP A 108 7.21 2.18 -7.94
CA TRP A 108 7.24 2.38 -9.39
C TRP A 108 8.66 2.66 -9.91
N PRO A 109 8.89 2.81 -11.24
CA PRO A 109 10.17 3.30 -11.76
C PRO A 109 10.59 4.61 -11.11
N MET A 110 11.90 4.80 -11.04
CA MET A 110 12.47 6.06 -10.59
C MET A 110 12.19 7.14 -11.64
N PRO A 111 11.58 8.26 -11.25
CA PRO A 111 11.52 9.44 -12.12
C PRO A 111 12.92 9.85 -12.59
N ALA A 112 13.03 10.22 -13.87
CA ALA A 112 14.30 10.58 -14.50
C ALA A 112 14.92 11.89 -13.97
N ASP A 113 14.11 12.72 -13.31
CA ASP A 113 14.45 14.03 -12.77
C ASP A 113 14.87 14.01 -11.29
N LEU A 114 14.86 12.84 -10.64
CA LEU A 114 15.31 12.72 -9.25
C LEU A 114 16.83 12.90 -9.12
N ASP A 115 17.24 13.69 -8.13
CA ASP A 115 18.64 13.80 -7.77
C ASP A 115 19.16 12.50 -7.10
N THR A 116 20.49 12.32 -7.11
CA THR A 116 21.14 11.12 -6.56
C THR A 116 20.80 10.85 -5.10
N ARG A 117 20.60 11.91 -4.30
CA ARG A 117 20.30 11.78 -2.86
C ARG A 117 18.86 11.32 -2.65
N ALA A 118 17.92 11.79 -3.47
CA ALA A 118 16.53 11.39 -3.45
C ALA A 118 16.36 9.94 -3.94
N VAL A 119 17.12 9.53 -4.97
CA VAL A 119 17.19 8.12 -5.41
C VAL A 119 17.66 7.22 -4.28
N GLU A 120 18.76 7.58 -3.61
CA GLU A 120 19.30 6.78 -2.51
C GLU A 120 18.34 6.70 -1.32
N ARG A 121 17.73 7.83 -0.95
CA ARG A 121 16.71 7.86 0.10
C ARG A 121 15.55 6.93 -0.21
N ARG A 122 15.02 6.97 -1.44
CA ARG A 122 13.90 6.10 -1.84
C ARG A 122 14.29 4.63 -1.82
N ARG A 123 15.50 4.27 -2.26
CA ARG A 123 16.01 2.89 -2.19
C ARG A 123 16.06 2.39 -0.74
N ILE A 124 16.63 3.16 0.18
CA ILE A 124 16.69 2.81 1.60
C ILE A 124 15.28 2.58 2.17
N ARG A 125 14.31 3.44 1.83
CA ARG A 125 12.92 3.29 2.28
C ARG A 125 12.26 2.03 1.73
N VAL A 126 12.47 1.73 0.45
CA VAL A 126 11.95 0.51 -0.18
C VAL A 126 12.60 -0.74 0.42
N ASP A 127 13.92 -0.74 0.60
CA ASP A 127 14.66 -1.85 1.22
C ASP A 127 14.16 -2.11 2.65
N HIS A 128 14.00 -1.06 3.46
CA HIS A 128 13.44 -1.17 4.80
C HIS A 128 12.01 -1.73 4.80
N TRP A 129 11.17 -1.34 3.84
CA TRP A 129 9.82 -1.90 3.70
C TRP A 129 9.85 -3.38 3.30
N LEU A 130 10.79 -3.80 2.44
CA LEU A 130 10.96 -5.19 2.00
C LEU A 130 11.37 -6.14 3.13
N GLU A 131 12.02 -5.66 4.19
CA GLU A 131 12.53 -6.49 5.30
C GLU A 131 11.44 -7.26 6.05
N ASN A 132 10.19 -6.79 6.05
CA ASN A 132 9.13 -7.35 6.88
C ASN A 132 7.78 -7.47 6.15
N LEU A 133 7.81 -7.93 4.90
CA LEU A 133 6.59 -8.16 4.13
C LEU A 133 5.90 -9.48 4.47
N ASP A 134 4.59 -9.46 4.30
CA ASP A 134 3.81 -10.69 4.15
C ASP A 134 3.76 -11.12 2.67
N GLU A 135 3.10 -12.23 2.44
CA GLU A 135 2.94 -12.82 1.11
C GLU A 135 2.17 -11.87 0.17
N TYR A 136 1.26 -11.06 0.73
CA TYR A 136 0.52 -10.04 0.00
C TYR A 136 1.43 -8.90 -0.47
N GLY A 137 2.24 -8.33 0.42
CA GLY A 137 3.19 -7.26 0.09
C GLY A 137 4.21 -7.71 -0.93
N THR A 138 4.69 -8.95 -0.81
CA THR A 138 5.62 -9.57 -1.78
C THR A 138 5.00 -9.66 -3.17
N MET A 139 3.76 -10.14 -3.26
CA MET A 139 3.00 -10.21 -4.51
C MET A 139 2.80 -8.82 -5.11
N LEU A 140 2.37 -7.84 -4.32
CA LEU A 140 2.15 -6.49 -4.80
C LEU A 140 3.45 -5.85 -5.31
N TYR A 141 4.57 -6.05 -4.61
CA TYR A 141 5.87 -5.56 -5.04
C TYR A 141 6.27 -6.15 -6.40
N ALA A 142 6.17 -7.48 -6.55
CA ALA A 142 6.51 -8.15 -7.80
C ALA A 142 5.67 -7.64 -8.97
N VAL A 143 4.34 -7.52 -8.78
CA VAL A 143 3.44 -7.02 -9.81
C VAL A 143 3.77 -5.58 -10.17
N THR A 144 3.94 -4.71 -9.19
CA THR A 144 4.24 -3.29 -9.40
C THR A 144 5.54 -3.10 -10.18
N ARG A 145 6.55 -3.92 -9.90
CA ARG A 145 7.83 -3.92 -10.63
C ARG A 145 7.69 -4.39 -12.07
N CYS A 146 6.78 -5.31 -12.37
CA CYS A 146 6.54 -5.81 -13.72
C CYS A 146 5.57 -4.95 -14.54
N THR A 147 4.59 -4.30 -13.92
CA THR A 147 3.59 -3.48 -14.61
C THR A 147 4.06 -2.07 -14.86
N HIS A 148 4.86 -1.51 -13.95
CA HIS A 148 5.43 -0.19 -14.13
C HIS A 148 6.88 -0.23 -14.62
N GLY A 149 7.60 -1.34 -14.45
CA GLY A 149 8.97 -1.48 -14.98
C GLY A 149 8.99 -1.55 -16.51
N GLU A 150 10.00 -0.93 -17.12
CA GLU A 150 10.39 -1.22 -18.51
C GLU A 150 11.04 -2.61 -18.64
#